data_AF-A0A1G6VVD5-F1
#
_entry.id   AF-A0A1G6VVD5-F1
#
_cell.length_a   1.000
_cell.length_b   1.000
_cell.length_c   1.000
_cell.angle_alpha   90.00
_cell.angle_beta   90.00
_cell.angle_gamma   90.00
#
_symmetry.space_group_name_H-M   'P 1'
#
loop_
_entity.id
_entity.type
_entity.pdbx_description
1 polymer ?
#
loop_
_entity_poly.entity_id
_entity_poly.type
_entity_poly.pdbx_seq_one_letter_code
_entity_poly.pdbx_strand_id
1 'polypeptide(L)'
;MEIHHHQQTQTGGATNGEEDTHATHGGASRARYIVYAILAAIAIGISIYFYAPKPVNKAANANISLFLQNTITDIDTKLKNGDSNTDLATRLSWHKSNNALYNEAKSNSDKKIVQQREVLKTKMVQVQQRDFPELRTAYVDSKKEALDEQHVTIGLSGAHQEVLTFEGQMFKPEQVQEDFMKNIYGIVNDLRFKKVVYKWSDSPDGYHNYEIRSKGDAEI
;
A
#
# COMPACT_ATOMS: atom_id res chain seq x y z
N MET A 1 39.21 17.41 23.05
CA MET A 1 38.72 18.79 23.22
C MET A 1 37.32 18.72 23.83
N GLU A 2 37.00 19.22 25.02
CA GLU A 2 37.82 19.90 26.06
C GLU A 2 38.56 21.19 25.63
N ILE A 3 38.37 22.35 26.26
CA ILE A 3 37.33 22.80 27.22
C ILE A 3 36.84 24.20 26.73
N HIS A 4 36.22 25.15 27.45
CA HIS A 4 36.05 25.46 28.88
C HIS A 4 34.74 26.29 29.06
N HIS A 5 34.25 26.42 30.29
CA HIS A 5 33.33 27.52 30.65
C HIS A 5 34.03 28.88 30.56
N HIS A 6 33.23 29.96 30.54
CA HIS A 6 33.62 31.15 31.31
C HIS A 6 32.62 31.43 32.44
N GLN A 7 33.21 31.78 33.58
CA GLN A 7 32.66 32.00 34.91
C GLN A 7 33.32 33.28 35.41
N GLN A 8 32.59 34.13 36.14
CA GLN A 8 33.08 35.15 37.09
C GLN A 8 31.84 35.79 37.75
N THR A 9 31.83 36.23 39.02
CA THR A 9 32.87 36.28 40.07
C THR A 9 32.21 36.29 41.46
N GLN A 10 32.87 35.70 42.47
CA GLN A 10 33.13 36.17 43.87
C GLN A 10 32.06 37.00 44.64
N THR A 11 31.94 36.98 45.98
CA THR A 11 32.75 36.49 47.14
C THR A 11 31.87 35.64 48.09
N GLY A 12 32.30 34.99 49.18
CA GLY A 12 33.61 34.80 49.81
C GLY A 12 33.56 35.06 51.33
N GLY A 13 33.57 34.00 52.18
CA GLY A 13 33.51 34.17 53.65
C GLY A 13 33.44 32.91 54.53
N ALA A 14 34.59 32.49 55.05
CA ALA A 14 34.89 31.97 56.40
C ALA A 14 34.10 30.83 57.12
N THR A 15 34.92 29.93 57.69
CA THR A 15 34.82 29.25 59.02
C THR A 15 33.90 28.03 59.25
N ASN A 16 34.40 27.15 60.15
CA ASN A 16 33.85 25.85 60.51
C ASN A 16 32.76 25.96 61.58
N GLY A 17 31.87 24.96 61.62
CA GLY A 17 30.98 24.67 62.75
C GLY A 17 30.26 23.35 62.51
N GLU A 18 30.59 22.32 63.31
CA GLU A 18 29.78 21.11 63.42
C GLU A 18 28.61 21.38 64.36
N GLU A 19 27.37 21.18 63.91
CA GLU A 19 26.25 20.91 64.81
C GLU A 19 25.13 20.16 64.06
N ASP A 20 24.79 18.97 64.55
CA ASP A 20 23.59 18.24 64.12
C ASP A 20 22.35 18.92 64.70
N THR A 21 21.29 19.09 63.90
CA THR A 21 20.02 18.35 64.08
C THR A 21 18.89 18.80 63.14
N HIS A 22 17.91 17.90 62.99
CA HIS A 22 16.71 18.02 62.15
C HIS A 22 15.87 19.31 62.30
N ALA A 23 15.43 19.86 61.16
CA ALA A 23 14.20 20.64 61.05
C ALA A 23 13.36 20.18 59.84
N THR A 24 12.05 19.99 60.01
CA THR A 24 11.19 19.30 59.03
C THR A 24 10.38 20.22 58.11
N HIS A 25 10.62 20.18 56.80
CA HIS A 25 9.75 20.83 55.80
C HIS A 25 8.54 19.96 55.41
N GLY A 26 7.48 20.00 56.23
CA GLY A 26 6.19 19.40 55.89
C GLY A 26 5.34 20.28 54.96
N GLY A 27 5.32 20.00 53.65
CA GLY A 27 4.40 20.69 52.73
C GLY A 27 4.46 20.25 51.25
N ALA A 28 5.65 20.03 50.70
CA ALA A 28 5.83 19.84 49.26
C ALA A 28 5.29 18.52 48.66
N SER A 29 4.93 17.53 49.48
CA SER A 29 4.52 16.20 49.00
C SER A 29 3.09 16.15 48.49
N ARG A 30 2.11 16.70 49.21
CA ARG A 30 0.68 16.58 48.89
C ARG A 30 0.31 17.19 47.53
N ALA A 31 0.90 18.33 47.18
CA ALA A 31 0.68 18.97 45.88
C ALA A 31 1.13 18.09 44.69
N ARG A 32 2.25 17.37 44.83
CA ARG A 32 2.77 16.48 43.78
C ARG A 32 1.83 15.31 43.51
N TYR A 33 1.27 14.70 44.56
CA TYR A 33 0.30 13.61 44.41
C TYR A 33 -1.00 14.06 43.72
N ILE A 34 -1.47 15.29 43.97
CA ILE A 34 -2.64 15.86 43.26
C ILE A 34 -2.35 16.02 41.77
N VAL A 35 -1.17 16.55 41.41
CA VAL A 35 -0.76 16.68 39.99
C VAL A 35 -0.65 15.31 39.31
N TYR A 36 -0.06 14.30 39.96
CA TYR A 36 -0.01 12.94 39.40
C TYR A 36 -1.40 12.30 39.24
N ALA A 37 -2.33 12.53 40.18
CA ALA A 37 -3.71 12.04 40.05
C ALA A 37 -4.44 12.68 38.86
N ILE A 38 -4.25 14.00 38.64
CA ILE A 38 -4.82 14.71 37.49
C ILE A 38 -4.22 14.19 36.17
N LEU A 39 -2.90 14.03 36.09
CA LEU A 39 -2.23 13.49 34.89
C LEU A 39 -2.65 12.04 34.59
N ALA A 40 -2.81 11.21 35.62
CA ALA A 40 -3.33 9.84 35.46
C ALA A 40 -4.79 9.85 34.95
N ALA A 41 -5.65 10.71 35.51
CA ALA A 41 -7.04 10.85 35.04
C ALA A 41 -7.12 11.33 33.58
N ILE A 42 -6.25 12.27 33.17
CA ILE A 42 -6.14 12.73 31.78
C ILE A 42 -5.65 11.59 30.86
N ALA A 43 -4.62 10.84 31.26
CA ALA A 43 -4.12 9.70 30.47
C ALA A 43 -5.17 8.58 30.31
N ILE A 44 -5.94 8.29 31.37
CA ILE A 44 -7.06 7.35 31.32
C ILE A 44 -8.19 7.90 30.43
N GLY A 45 -8.54 9.18 30.54
CA GLY A 45 -9.56 9.82 29.71
C GLY A 45 -9.22 9.83 28.21
N ILE A 46 -7.96 10.15 27.86
CA ILE A 46 -7.44 10.07 26.49
C ILE A 46 -7.48 8.61 26.01
N SER A 47 -7.04 7.66 26.83
CA SER A 47 -7.09 6.23 26.49
C SER A 47 -8.52 5.77 26.20
N ILE A 48 -9.47 6.09 27.08
CA ILE A 48 -10.89 5.77 26.89
C ILE A 48 -11.43 6.44 25.63
N TYR A 49 -11.07 7.70 25.34
CA TYR A 49 -11.52 8.40 24.13
C TYR A 49 -11.01 7.77 22.83
N PHE A 50 -9.75 7.31 22.79
CA PHE A 50 -9.17 6.65 21.61
C PHE A 50 -9.56 5.16 21.48
N TYR A 51 -9.84 4.46 22.58
CA TYR A 51 -10.29 3.06 22.57
C TYR A 51 -11.82 2.89 22.59
N ALA A 52 -12.60 3.96 22.81
CA ALA A 52 -14.05 3.91 22.70
C ALA A 52 -14.47 3.58 21.25
N PRO A 53 -15.31 2.55 21.04
CA PRO A 53 -15.80 2.24 19.70
C PRO A 53 -16.66 3.40 19.19
N LYS A 54 -16.32 3.93 18.01
CA LYS A 54 -17.14 4.95 17.32
C LYS A 54 -18.59 4.45 17.20
N PRO A 55 -19.61 5.30 17.41
CA PRO A 55 -21.00 4.87 17.42
C PRO A 55 -21.39 4.17 16.12
N VAL A 56 -21.88 2.94 16.23
CA VAL A 56 -22.12 2.05 15.09
C VAL A 56 -23.24 2.61 14.21
N ASN A 57 -22.90 3.17 13.06
CA ASN A 57 -23.86 3.59 12.04
C ASN A 57 -24.46 2.34 11.36
N LYS A 58 -25.55 1.83 11.95
CA LYS A 58 -26.25 0.62 11.48
C LYS A 58 -26.67 0.69 10.01
N ALA A 59 -27.04 1.88 9.51
CA ALA A 59 -27.45 2.06 8.11
C ALA A 59 -26.25 1.95 7.15
N ALA A 60 -25.13 2.62 7.46
CA ALA A 60 -23.90 2.48 6.68
C ALA A 60 -23.38 1.03 6.70
N ASN A 61 -23.41 0.36 7.86
CA ASN A 61 -23.02 -1.04 7.98
C ASN A 61 -23.92 -1.99 7.18
N ALA A 62 -25.23 -1.75 7.15
CA ALA A 62 -26.16 -2.52 6.32
C ALA A 62 -25.84 -2.37 4.82
N ASN A 63 -25.57 -1.15 4.36
CA ASN A 63 -25.20 -0.88 2.97
C ASN A 63 -23.87 -1.56 2.59
N ILE A 64 -22.81 -1.39 3.38
CA ILE A 64 -21.51 -2.04 3.15
C ILE A 64 -21.66 -3.57 3.13
N SER A 65 -22.42 -4.14 4.08
CA SER A 65 -22.72 -5.57 4.09
C SER A 65 -23.44 -6.04 2.82
N LEU A 66 -24.35 -5.24 2.26
CA LEU A 66 -25.07 -5.59 1.03
C LEU A 66 -24.12 -5.58 -0.18
N PHE A 67 -23.31 -4.53 -0.33
CA PHE A 67 -22.32 -4.45 -1.41
C PHE A 67 -21.31 -5.60 -1.33
N LEU A 68 -20.76 -5.91 -0.15
CA LEU A 68 -19.85 -7.04 0.03
C LEU A 68 -20.52 -8.38 -0.35
N GLN A 69 -21.77 -8.62 0.05
CA GLN A 69 -22.48 -9.86 -0.29
C GLN A 69 -22.77 -9.98 -1.79
N ASN A 70 -23.15 -8.87 -2.45
CA ASN A 70 -23.39 -8.84 -3.88
C ASN A 70 -22.09 -9.10 -4.66
N THR A 71 -20.99 -8.41 -4.34
CA THR A 71 -19.68 -8.61 -4.98
C THR A 71 -19.14 -10.02 -4.74
N ILE A 72 -19.31 -10.61 -3.56
CA ILE A 72 -18.96 -12.02 -3.30
C ILE A 72 -19.73 -12.97 -4.21
N THR A 73 -21.02 -12.69 -4.46
CA THR A 73 -21.90 -13.53 -5.29
C THR A 73 -21.58 -13.39 -6.79
N ASP A 74 -21.26 -12.17 -7.23
CA ASP A 74 -20.75 -11.88 -8.58
C ASP A 74 -19.44 -12.63 -8.84
N ILE A 75 -18.47 -12.52 -7.92
CA ILE A 75 -17.21 -13.27 -7.99
C ILE A 75 -17.45 -14.78 -8.02
N ASP A 76 -18.33 -15.32 -7.17
CA ASP A 76 -18.65 -16.76 -7.17
C ASP A 76 -19.36 -17.22 -8.45
N THR A 77 -19.99 -16.31 -9.18
CA THR A 77 -20.56 -16.58 -10.51
C THR A 77 -19.45 -16.57 -11.57
N LYS A 78 -18.59 -15.55 -11.57
CA LYS A 78 -17.43 -15.39 -12.47
C LYS A 78 -16.37 -16.48 -12.28
N LEU A 79 -16.22 -17.05 -11.08
CA LEU A 79 -15.34 -18.20 -10.82
C LEU A 79 -15.90 -19.51 -11.37
N LYS A 80 -17.22 -19.71 -11.38
CA LYS A 80 -17.89 -20.93 -11.88
C LYS A 80 -18.08 -20.94 -13.40
N ASN A 81 -18.49 -19.80 -13.96
CA ASN A 81 -18.98 -19.70 -15.33
C ASN A 81 -17.94 -19.13 -16.31
N GLY A 82 -16.78 -18.67 -15.81
CA GLY A 82 -15.82 -17.89 -16.59
C GLY A 82 -16.17 -16.40 -16.67
N ASP A 83 -15.45 -15.67 -17.54
CA ASP A 83 -15.68 -14.26 -17.84
C ASP A 83 -16.09 -14.13 -19.31
N SER A 84 -17.32 -13.67 -19.58
CA SER A 84 -17.93 -13.79 -20.91
C SER A 84 -17.59 -12.60 -21.80
N ASN A 85 -16.46 -12.68 -22.50
CA ASN A 85 -16.10 -11.80 -23.63
C ASN A 85 -16.13 -10.29 -23.31
N THR A 86 -15.76 -9.93 -22.08
CA THR A 86 -15.64 -8.56 -21.58
C THR A 86 -14.30 -7.94 -22.01
N ASP A 87 -14.30 -6.66 -22.35
CA ASP A 87 -13.09 -5.98 -22.83
C ASP A 87 -12.06 -5.73 -21.71
N LEU A 88 -10.80 -5.51 -22.12
CA LEU A 88 -9.66 -5.29 -21.21
C LEU A 88 -9.90 -4.15 -20.19
N ALA A 89 -10.56 -3.05 -20.60
CA ALA A 89 -10.80 -1.91 -19.74
C ALA A 89 -11.95 -2.17 -18.75
N THR A 90 -13.03 -2.81 -19.20
CA THR A 90 -14.12 -3.28 -18.32
C THR A 90 -13.60 -4.26 -17.27
N ARG A 91 -12.81 -5.27 -17.67
CA ARG A 91 -12.24 -6.26 -16.74
C ARG A 91 -11.31 -5.59 -15.71
N LEU A 92 -10.41 -4.71 -16.16
CA LEU A 92 -9.51 -3.95 -15.26
C LEU A 92 -10.28 -3.00 -14.33
N SER A 93 -11.35 -2.36 -14.80
CA SER A 93 -12.21 -1.49 -14.01
C SER A 93 -12.95 -2.25 -12.89
N TRP A 94 -13.46 -3.45 -13.19
CA TRP A 94 -14.06 -4.36 -12.20
C TRP A 94 -13.07 -4.74 -11.09
N HIS A 95 -11.82 -5.07 -11.45
CA HIS A 95 -10.75 -5.34 -10.46
C HIS A 95 -10.44 -4.11 -9.58
N LYS A 96 -10.39 -2.91 -10.16
CA LYS A 96 -10.19 -1.65 -9.41
C LYS A 96 -11.36 -1.34 -8.48
N SER A 97 -12.60 -1.53 -8.94
CA SER A 97 -13.82 -1.30 -8.15
C SER A 97 -13.90 -2.21 -6.92
N ASN A 98 -13.64 -3.52 -7.10
CA ASN A 98 -13.64 -4.48 -5.99
C ASN A 98 -12.54 -4.17 -4.96
N ASN A 99 -11.39 -3.66 -5.41
CA ASN A 99 -10.31 -3.21 -4.52
C ASN A 99 -10.69 -1.94 -3.73
N ALA A 100 -11.40 -0.99 -4.35
CA ALA A 100 -11.95 0.17 -3.65
C ALA A 100 -12.93 -0.25 -2.53
N LEU A 101 -13.88 -1.14 -2.84
CA LEU A 101 -14.85 -1.68 -1.86
C LEU A 101 -14.15 -2.42 -0.70
N TYR A 102 -13.13 -3.24 -0.99
CA TYR A 102 -12.34 -3.90 0.06
C TYR A 102 -11.63 -2.88 0.97
N ASN A 103 -11.06 -1.81 0.42
CA ASN A 103 -10.37 -0.78 1.22
C ASN A 103 -11.34 0.11 2.01
N GLU A 104 -12.54 0.39 1.52
CA GLU A 104 -13.60 1.04 2.30
C GLU A 104 -13.97 0.17 3.51
N ALA A 105 -14.29 -1.11 3.28
CA ALA A 105 -14.61 -2.09 4.32
C ALA A 105 -13.44 -2.40 5.28
N LYS A 106 -12.19 -2.11 4.89
CA LYS A 106 -10.99 -2.26 5.74
C LYS A 106 -11.02 -1.36 6.98
N SER A 107 -11.68 -0.20 6.88
CA SER A 107 -11.83 0.76 7.99
C SER A 107 -12.89 0.36 9.03
N ASN A 108 -13.76 -0.61 8.70
CA ASN A 108 -14.91 -0.98 9.52
C ASN A 108 -14.55 -2.08 10.54
N SER A 109 -15.03 -1.92 11.78
CA SER A 109 -14.79 -2.82 12.91
C SER A 109 -15.96 -3.77 13.22
N ASP A 110 -17.07 -3.68 12.48
CA ASP A 110 -18.21 -4.59 12.62
C ASP A 110 -17.82 -6.03 12.27
N LYS A 111 -18.09 -6.96 13.19
CA LYS A 111 -17.71 -8.38 13.05
C LYS A 111 -18.23 -9.01 11.76
N LYS A 112 -19.45 -8.66 11.31
CA LYS A 112 -20.03 -9.20 10.07
C LYS A 112 -19.27 -8.67 8.85
N ILE A 113 -18.99 -7.37 8.83
CA ILE A 113 -18.27 -6.71 7.73
C ILE A 113 -16.82 -7.19 7.65
N VAL A 114 -16.14 -7.36 8.78
CA VAL A 114 -14.80 -7.96 8.85
C VAL A 114 -14.80 -9.38 8.27
N GLN A 115 -15.76 -10.23 8.66
CA GLN A 115 -15.88 -11.59 8.12
C GLN A 115 -16.14 -11.59 6.60
N GLN A 116 -17.06 -10.76 6.13
CA GLN A 116 -17.36 -10.59 4.70
C GLN A 116 -16.15 -10.08 3.92
N ARG A 117 -15.39 -9.12 4.46
CA ARG A 117 -14.20 -8.54 3.84
C ARG A 117 -13.10 -9.58 3.63
N GLU A 118 -12.82 -10.44 4.61
CA GLU A 118 -11.79 -11.49 4.42
C GLU A 118 -12.27 -12.57 3.43
N VAL A 119 -13.57 -12.89 3.36
CA VAL A 119 -14.13 -13.76 2.29
C VAL A 119 -13.99 -13.11 0.92
N LEU A 120 -14.33 -11.82 0.79
CA LEU A 120 -14.15 -11.05 -0.45
C LEU A 120 -12.69 -11.07 -0.90
N LYS A 121 -11.75 -10.78 0.02
CA LYS A 121 -10.30 -10.82 -0.23
C LYS A 121 -9.83 -12.15 -0.78
N THR A 122 -10.21 -13.27 -0.15
CA THR A 122 -9.84 -14.62 -0.62
C THR A 122 -10.34 -14.88 -2.04
N LYS A 123 -11.59 -14.51 -2.34
CA LYS A 123 -12.20 -14.69 -3.66
C LYS A 123 -11.63 -13.75 -4.72
N MET A 124 -11.33 -12.50 -4.35
CA MET A 124 -10.62 -11.55 -5.21
C MET A 124 -9.23 -12.07 -5.59
N VAL A 125 -8.45 -12.61 -4.65
CA VAL A 125 -7.14 -13.23 -4.95
C VAL A 125 -7.29 -14.36 -5.98
N GLN A 126 -8.28 -15.24 -5.81
CA GLN A 126 -8.55 -16.32 -6.75
C GLN A 126 -8.87 -15.81 -8.17
N VAL A 127 -9.71 -14.78 -8.32
CA VAL A 127 -10.00 -14.21 -9.66
C VAL A 127 -8.79 -13.46 -10.21
N GLN A 128 -8.07 -12.67 -9.41
CA GLN A 128 -6.90 -11.92 -9.87
C GLN A 128 -5.78 -12.85 -10.40
N GLN A 129 -5.49 -13.95 -9.70
CA GLN A 129 -4.48 -14.93 -10.14
C GLN A 129 -4.85 -15.66 -11.44
N ARG A 130 -6.14 -15.74 -11.78
CA ARG A 130 -6.62 -16.27 -13.07
C ARG A 130 -6.64 -15.19 -14.15
N ASP A 131 -7.27 -14.06 -13.86
CA ASP A 131 -7.55 -13.00 -14.84
C ASP A 131 -6.28 -12.24 -15.26
N PHE A 132 -5.31 -11.95 -14.38
CA PHE A 132 -4.20 -11.08 -14.76
C PHE A 132 -3.31 -11.61 -15.90
N PRO A 133 -2.93 -12.91 -15.98
CA PRO A 133 -2.29 -13.49 -17.16
C PRO A 133 -3.10 -13.30 -18.45
N GLU A 134 -4.42 -13.56 -18.40
CA GLU A 134 -5.32 -13.34 -19.54
C GLU A 134 -5.39 -11.86 -19.96
N LEU A 135 -5.38 -10.93 -19.01
CA LEU A 135 -5.38 -9.48 -19.27
C LEU A 135 -4.05 -9.00 -19.87
N ARG A 136 -2.92 -9.59 -19.48
CA ARG A 136 -1.61 -9.36 -20.12
C ARG A 136 -1.60 -9.87 -21.56
N THR A 137 -2.15 -11.06 -21.79
CA THR A 137 -2.33 -11.66 -23.12
C THR A 137 -3.17 -10.75 -24.01
N ALA A 138 -4.39 -10.41 -23.58
CA ALA A 138 -5.30 -9.55 -24.33
C ALA A 138 -4.73 -8.15 -24.59
N TYR A 139 -3.93 -7.59 -23.68
CA TYR A 139 -3.20 -6.35 -23.93
C TYR A 139 -2.21 -6.50 -25.08
N VAL A 140 -1.37 -7.52 -25.07
CA VAL A 140 -0.36 -7.75 -26.12
C VAL A 140 -1.00 -8.03 -27.47
N ASP A 141 -2.02 -8.89 -27.52
CA ASP A 141 -2.76 -9.15 -28.75
C ASP A 141 -3.43 -7.87 -29.31
N SER A 142 -4.00 -7.02 -28.44
CA SER A 142 -4.58 -5.72 -28.83
C SER A 142 -3.59 -4.66 -29.34
N LYS A 143 -2.27 -4.94 -29.26
CA LYS A 143 -1.20 -4.05 -29.70
C LYS A 143 -0.32 -4.63 -30.80
N LYS A 144 -0.48 -5.93 -31.11
CA LYS A 144 0.41 -6.65 -32.01
C LYS A 144 0.44 -6.07 -33.42
N GLU A 145 -0.73 -5.87 -34.04
CA GLU A 145 -0.88 -5.32 -35.39
C GLU A 145 -0.26 -3.92 -35.52
N ALA A 146 -0.68 -2.97 -34.68
CA ALA A 146 -0.22 -1.58 -34.71
C ALA A 146 1.26 -1.37 -34.30
N LEU A 147 1.93 -2.40 -33.75
CA LEU A 147 3.36 -2.38 -33.47
C LEU A 147 4.16 -3.10 -34.57
N ASP A 148 3.63 -4.14 -35.20
CA ASP A 148 4.24 -4.80 -36.36
C ASP A 148 4.34 -3.84 -37.56
N GLU A 149 3.34 -2.98 -37.77
CA GLU A 149 3.37 -1.83 -38.68
C GLU A 149 4.56 -0.88 -38.44
N GLN A 150 5.07 -0.82 -37.20
CA GLN A 150 6.20 0.02 -36.78
C GLN A 150 7.52 -0.78 -36.67
N HIS A 151 7.52 -2.03 -37.14
CA HIS A 151 8.61 -2.99 -37.00
C HIS A 151 9.02 -3.26 -35.53
N VAL A 152 8.03 -3.26 -34.64
CA VAL A 152 8.15 -3.63 -33.23
C VAL A 152 7.39 -4.92 -32.96
N THR A 153 8.12 -6.00 -32.69
CA THR A 153 7.52 -7.22 -32.12
C THR A 153 7.17 -6.98 -30.65
N ILE A 154 6.02 -7.45 -30.21
CA ILE A 154 5.59 -7.45 -28.80
C ILE A 154 5.33 -8.89 -28.33
N GLY A 155 5.77 -9.22 -27.11
CA GLY A 155 5.69 -10.58 -26.57
C GLY A 155 5.65 -10.66 -25.04
N LEU A 156 5.36 -11.86 -24.54
CA LEU A 156 5.18 -12.17 -23.12
C LEU A 156 6.09 -13.33 -22.69
N SER A 157 6.60 -13.26 -21.46
CA SER A 157 7.31 -14.36 -20.80
C SER A 157 7.14 -14.31 -19.28
N GLY A 158 7.67 -15.30 -18.57
CA GLY A 158 7.38 -15.52 -17.14
C GLY A 158 6.25 -16.53 -16.92
N ALA A 159 6.10 -17.02 -15.69
CA ALA A 159 5.18 -18.13 -15.37
C ALA A 159 3.70 -17.72 -15.37
N HIS A 160 3.44 -16.42 -15.19
CA HIS A 160 2.15 -15.74 -15.22
C HIS A 160 2.15 -14.60 -16.26
N GLN A 161 3.02 -14.71 -17.28
CA GLN A 161 3.22 -13.73 -18.35
C GLN A 161 3.64 -12.34 -17.86
N GLU A 162 4.28 -12.27 -16.69
CA GLU A 162 4.62 -11.07 -15.94
C GLU A 162 5.79 -10.24 -16.51
N VAL A 163 6.45 -10.73 -17.57
CA VAL A 163 7.51 -10.03 -18.31
C VAL A 163 6.99 -9.64 -19.69
N LEU A 164 6.95 -8.34 -19.96
CA LEU A 164 6.56 -7.77 -21.25
C LEU A 164 7.81 -7.43 -22.07
N THR A 165 7.90 -7.91 -23.31
CA THR A 165 9.04 -7.62 -24.21
C THR A 165 8.56 -6.82 -25.42
N PHE A 166 9.29 -5.76 -25.74
CA PHE A 166 9.22 -5.05 -27.02
C PHE A 166 10.55 -5.22 -27.75
N GLU A 167 10.52 -5.66 -29.00
CA GLU A 167 11.72 -5.90 -29.81
C GLU A 167 11.65 -5.12 -31.13
N GLY A 168 12.64 -4.25 -31.36
CA GLY A 168 12.75 -3.43 -32.55
C GLY A 168 13.97 -2.49 -32.51
N GLN A 169 14.55 -2.19 -33.66
CA GLN A 169 15.79 -1.39 -33.76
C GLN A 169 15.64 0.02 -33.17
N MET A 170 14.41 0.57 -33.15
CA MET A 170 14.12 1.89 -32.58
C MET A 170 14.45 2.02 -31.09
N PHE A 171 14.53 0.92 -30.34
CA PHE A 171 14.83 0.95 -28.91
C PHE A 171 16.32 1.06 -28.57
N LYS A 172 17.23 1.03 -29.55
CA LYS A 172 18.67 1.17 -29.29
C LYS A 172 19.07 2.47 -28.53
N PRO A 173 18.44 3.64 -28.76
CA PRO A 173 18.71 4.84 -27.97
C PRO A 173 17.90 4.87 -26.66
N GLU A 174 18.59 5.11 -25.54
CA GLU A 174 18.02 5.17 -24.18
C GLU A 174 16.81 6.13 -24.07
N GLN A 175 16.88 7.31 -24.71
CA GLN A 175 15.78 8.28 -24.76
C GLN A 175 14.46 7.69 -25.29
N VAL A 176 14.54 6.81 -26.31
CA VAL A 176 13.34 6.17 -26.89
C VAL A 176 12.76 5.15 -25.91
N GLN A 177 13.61 4.41 -25.21
CA GLN A 177 13.18 3.47 -24.15
C GLN A 177 12.50 4.22 -23.01
N GLU A 178 13.09 5.33 -22.54
CA GLU A 178 12.50 6.18 -21.51
C GLU A 178 11.13 6.73 -21.92
N ASP A 179 11.01 7.32 -23.09
CA ASP A 179 9.79 8.01 -23.51
C ASP A 179 8.66 7.00 -23.84
N PHE A 180 9.01 5.84 -24.39
CA PHE A 180 8.06 4.73 -24.51
C PHE A 180 7.63 4.22 -23.13
N MET A 181 8.57 4.06 -22.19
CA MET A 181 8.28 3.64 -20.81
C MET A 181 7.37 4.63 -20.07
N LYS A 182 7.60 5.95 -20.20
CA LYS A 182 6.74 7.01 -19.65
C LYS A 182 5.30 6.87 -20.14
N ASN A 183 5.11 6.58 -21.43
CA ASN A 183 3.79 6.40 -22.05
C ASN A 183 3.07 5.11 -21.58
N ILE A 184 3.78 3.99 -21.43
CA ILE A 184 3.16 2.70 -21.04
C ILE A 184 3.11 2.46 -19.53
N TYR A 185 3.81 3.24 -18.69
CA TYR A 185 3.99 2.97 -17.26
C TYR A 185 2.67 2.72 -16.52
N GLY A 186 1.62 3.49 -16.82
CA GLY A 186 0.30 3.35 -16.20
C GLY A 186 -0.32 1.97 -16.47
N ILE A 187 -0.44 1.57 -17.74
CA ILE A 187 -1.03 0.29 -18.11
C ILE A 187 -0.15 -0.90 -17.70
N VAL A 188 1.18 -0.73 -17.71
CA VAL A 188 2.14 -1.74 -17.24
C VAL A 188 1.99 -2.01 -15.73
N ASN A 189 1.80 -0.96 -14.91
CA ASN A 189 1.57 -1.11 -13.47
C ASN A 189 0.17 -1.67 -13.16
N ASP A 190 -0.87 -1.20 -13.88
CA ASP A 190 -2.25 -1.68 -13.76
C ASP A 190 -2.40 -3.17 -14.07
N LEU A 191 -1.72 -3.66 -15.12
CA LEU A 191 -1.67 -5.08 -15.50
C LEU A 191 -0.64 -5.89 -14.70
N ARG A 192 -0.05 -5.29 -13.65
CA ARG A 192 0.82 -5.94 -12.65
C ARG A 192 2.07 -6.63 -13.23
N PHE A 193 2.51 -6.24 -14.42
CA PHE A 193 3.79 -6.68 -14.97
C PHE A 193 4.93 -6.41 -13.98
N LYS A 194 5.90 -7.32 -13.89
CA LYS A 194 7.09 -7.20 -13.04
C LYS A 194 8.27 -6.63 -13.81
N LYS A 195 8.29 -6.78 -15.14
CA LYS A 195 9.40 -6.35 -15.98
C LYS A 195 8.91 -5.88 -17.35
N VAL A 196 9.54 -4.82 -17.87
CA VAL A 196 9.53 -4.48 -19.29
C VAL A 196 10.94 -4.68 -19.83
N VAL A 197 11.06 -5.36 -20.97
CA VAL A 197 12.32 -5.56 -21.70
C VAL A 197 12.22 -4.85 -23.04
N TYR A 198 13.20 -4.01 -23.35
CA TYR A 198 13.39 -3.48 -24.70
C TYR A 198 14.57 -4.20 -25.34
N LYS A 199 14.40 -4.75 -26.55
CA LYS A 199 15.41 -5.51 -27.30
C LYS A 199 15.63 -4.90 -28.69
N TRP A 200 16.90 -4.82 -29.09
CA TRP A 200 17.34 -4.33 -30.41
C TRP A 200 18.45 -5.21 -31.03
N SER A 201 18.95 -6.21 -30.31
CA SER A 201 19.87 -7.22 -30.85
C SER A 201 19.84 -8.51 -30.01
N ASP A 202 20.31 -9.62 -30.57
CA ASP A 202 20.62 -10.85 -29.82
C ASP A 202 21.99 -10.79 -29.11
N SER A 203 22.76 -9.72 -29.29
CA SER A 203 24.01 -9.48 -28.55
C SER A 203 23.77 -9.36 -27.04
N PRO A 204 24.77 -9.63 -26.18
CA PRO A 204 24.65 -9.48 -24.72
C PRO A 204 24.35 -8.04 -24.25
N ASP A 205 24.68 -7.03 -25.07
CA ASP A 205 24.36 -5.60 -24.91
C ASP A 205 23.13 -5.18 -25.73
N GLY A 206 22.38 -6.14 -26.29
CA GLY A 206 21.27 -5.94 -27.21
C GLY A 206 19.91 -5.62 -26.58
N TYR A 207 19.85 -5.39 -25.26
CA TYR A 207 18.61 -5.19 -24.52
C TYR A 207 18.76 -4.32 -23.27
N HIS A 208 17.64 -3.80 -22.77
CA HIS A 208 17.52 -3.12 -21.47
C HIS A 208 16.34 -3.67 -20.67
N ASN A 209 16.48 -3.75 -19.34
CA ASN A 209 15.47 -4.28 -18.41
C ASN A 209 14.96 -3.20 -17.43
N TYR A 210 13.68 -2.85 -17.51
CA TYR A 210 13.00 -2.02 -16.52
C TYR A 210 12.24 -2.89 -15.52
N GLU A 211 12.68 -2.90 -14.25
CA GLU A 211 11.97 -3.58 -13.15
C GLU A 211 10.78 -2.73 -12.67
N ILE A 212 9.58 -3.31 -12.68
CA ILE A 212 8.32 -2.62 -12.39
C ILE A 212 7.85 -2.93 -10.98
N ARG A 213 7.81 -1.91 -10.11
CA ARG A 213 7.27 -2.01 -8.74
C ARG A 213 5.74 -1.98 -8.76
N SER A 214 5.14 -3.09 -9.19
CA SER A 214 3.70 -3.33 -9.19
C SER A 214 3.30 -4.42 -8.18
N LYS A 215 2.06 -4.39 -7.68
CA LYS A 215 1.48 -5.44 -6.82
C LYS A 215 1.49 -6.80 -7.53
N GLY A 216 1.77 -7.89 -6.81
CA GLY A 216 1.58 -9.25 -7.31
C GLY A 216 0.10 -9.61 -7.49
N ASP A 217 -0.19 -10.68 -8.22
CA ASP A 217 -1.58 -11.05 -8.56
C ASP A 217 -2.36 -11.60 -7.35
N ALA A 218 -1.67 -11.98 -6.29
CA ALA A 218 -2.25 -12.36 -4.99
C ALA A 218 -2.34 -11.19 -3.97
N GLU A 219 -1.96 -9.97 -4.35
CA GLU A 219 -2.08 -8.78 -3.49
C GLU A 219 -3.37 -8.00 -3.76
N ILE A 220 -3.80 -7.20 -2.76
CA ILE A 220 -4.95 -6.30 -2.85
C ILE A 220 -4.52 -4.88 -2.49
#